data_AF-A0A3N4K294-F1
#
_entry.id   AF-A0A3N4K294-F1
#
_cell.length_a   1.000
_cell.length_b   1.000
_cell.length_c   1.000
_cell.angle_alpha   90.00
_cell.angle_beta   90.00
_cell.angle_gamma   90.00
#
_symmetry.space_group_name_H-M   'P 1'
#
loop_
_entity.id
_entity.type
_entity.pdbx_description
1 polymer ?
#
loop_
_entity_poly.entity_id
_entity_poly.type
_entity_poly.pdbx_seq_one_letter_code
_entity_poly.pdbx_strand_id
1 'polypeptide(L)'
;MCKPGCLAITNSTGVYFGVPSDPTGIAQFLTLFPGHYQGQHAGGNVTHVGQPFSREALRAAVELAAPYNINMQEVPADENDMWAPSLADGGYDPFL
;
A
#
# COMPACT_ATOMS: atom_id res chain seq x y z
N MET A 1 15.29 17.75 -13.84
CA MET A 1 15.58 17.33 -12.44
C MET A 1 14.44 17.78 -11.55
N CYS A 2 13.59 16.90 -11.02
CA CYS A 2 12.70 17.29 -9.91
C CYS A 2 13.44 17.13 -8.58
N LYS A 3 13.24 18.06 -7.64
CA LYS A 3 13.89 18.11 -6.32
C LYS A 3 13.46 16.93 -5.41
N PRO A 4 14.21 16.62 -4.34
CA PRO A 4 13.79 15.61 -3.35
C PRO A 4 12.41 15.97 -2.77
N GLY A 5 11.48 15.01 -2.73
CA GLY A 5 10.09 15.21 -2.30
C GLY A 5 9.09 15.53 -3.42
N CYS A 6 9.53 15.56 -4.68
CA CYS A 6 8.64 15.75 -5.83
C CYS A 6 8.07 14.41 -6.31
N LEU A 7 6.73 14.35 -6.39
CA LEU A 7 5.97 13.28 -7.06
C LEU A 7 6.47 13.10 -8.49
N ALA A 8 7.15 11.99 -8.76
CA ALA A 8 7.59 11.63 -10.10
C ALA A 8 6.46 10.90 -10.83
N ILE A 9 5.50 11.64 -11.40
CA ILE A 9 4.63 11.07 -12.45
C ILE A 9 5.44 11.06 -13.74
N THR A 10 6.23 10.02 -13.97
CA THR A 10 6.82 9.77 -15.30
C THR A 10 5.86 8.91 -16.09
N ASN A 11 5.12 9.54 -17.01
CA ASN A 11 4.39 8.90 -18.10
C ASN A 11 3.33 7.84 -17.69
N SER A 12 2.27 8.26 -16.98
CA SER A 12 0.99 7.52 -16.81
C SER A 12 0.99 6.11 -16.20
N THR A 13 2.12 5.57 -15.73
CA THR A 13 2.26 4.13 -15.39
C THR A 13 2.00 3.75 -13.93
N GLY A 14 1.40 4.61 -13.11
CA GLY A 14 0.97 4.29 -11.74
C GLY A 14 1.45 5.27 -10.67
N VAL A 15 1.23 4.92 -9.40
CA VAL A 15 1.64 5.72 -8.23
C VAL A 15 2.90 5.11 -7.64
N TYR A 16 4.04 5.79 -7.78
CA TYR A 16 5.34 5.36 -7.24
C TYR A 16 5.98 6.46 -6.40
N PHE A 17 6.59 6.07 -5.27
CA PHE A 17 7.28 6.98 -4.37
C PHE A 17 8.69 6.47 -4.06
N GLY A 18 9.68 7.36 -4.13
CA GLY A 18 11.01 7.15 -3.56
C GLY A 18 11.33 8.30 -2.61
N VAL A 19 11.26 8.04 -1.31
CA VAL A 19 11.46 9.06 -0.28
C VAL A 19 12.62 8.64 0.63
N PRO A 20 13.72 9.41 0.69
CA PRO A 20 14.78 9.16 1.66
C PRO A 20 14.25 9.42 3.08
N SER A 21 14.69 8.62 4.04
CA SER A 21 14.39 8.87 5.45
C SER A 21 15.13 10.09 5.98
N ASP A 22 14.56 10.73 7.01
CA ASP A 22 15.22 11.77 7.78
C ASP A 22 16.25 11.17 8.78
N PRO A 23 17.02 11.99 9.52
CA PRO A 23 17.99 11.51 10.50
C PRO A 23 17.40 10.67 11.65
N THR A 24 16.08 10.69 11.84
CA THR A 24 15.37 9.86 12.82
C THR A 24 14.85 8.56 12.23
N GLY A 25 15.04 8.34 10.92
CA GLY A 25 14.62 7.14 10.21
C GLY A 25 13.21 7.21 9.61
N ILE A 26 12.55 8.36 9.66
CA ILE A 26 11.17 8.51 9.19
C ILE A 26 11.14 8.88 7.71
N ALA A 27 10.34 8.17 6.92
CA ALA A 27 10.00 8.54 5.55
C ALA A 27 8.49 8.83 5.45
N GLN A 28 8.10 9.91 4.78
CA GLN A 28 6.70 10.34 4.65
C GLN A 28 6.34 10.57 3.18
N PHE A 29 5.18 10.09 2.77
CA PHE A 29 4.63 10.34 1.44
C PHE A 29 3.12 10.56 1.52
N LEU A 30 2.60 11.45 0.69
CA LEU A 30 1.17 11.67 0.54
C LEU A 30 0.67 10.78 -0.61
N THR A 31 -0.24 9.85 -0.30
CA THR A 31 -0.84 8.94 -1.28
C THR A 31 -2.37 9.04 -1.29
N LEU A 32 -2.97 8.48 -2.33
CA LEU A 32 -4.38 8.12 -2.36
C LEU A 32 -4.56 6.75 -1.68
N PHE A 33 -5.78 6.49 -1.18
CA PHE A 33 -6.13 5.17 -0.67
C PHE A 33 -6.08 4.15 -1.83
N PRO A 34 -5.44 2.98 -1.66
CA PRO A 34 -5.34 1.99 -2.73
C PRO A 34 -6.70 1.33 -3.00
N GLY A 35 -7.03 1.12 -4.28
CA GLY A 35 -8.08 0.19 -4.68
C GLY A 35 -7.57 -1.26 -4.63
N HIS A 36 -8.48 -2.24 -4.74
CA HIS A 36 -8.12 -3.66 -4.83
C HIS A 36 -7.97 -4.12 -6.29
N TYR A 37 -7.22 -5.21 -6.50
CA TYR A 37 -7.10 -5.93 -7.76
C TYR A 37 -6.74 -7.40 -7.49
N GLN A 38 -7.00 -8.27 -8.46
CA GLN A 38 -6.67 -9.70 -8.37
C GLN A 38 -5.26 -9.95 -8.92
N GLY A 39 -4.36 -10.50 -8.11
CA GLY A 39 -3.00 -10.89 -8.49
C GLY A 39 -1.90 -10.33 -7.59
N GLN A 40 -0.78 -11.04 -7.47
CA GLN A 40 0.32 -10.71 -6.57
C GLN A 40 1.68 -11.00 -7.25
N HIS A 41 2.71 -10.19 -6.96
CA HIS A 41 4.07 -10.36 -7.50
C HIS A 41 5.08 -10.42 -6.35
N ALA A 42 6.03 -11.38 -6.41
CA ALA A 42 7.12 -11.51 -5.44
C ALA A 42 8.47 -11.68 -6.15
N GLY A 43 9.50 -10.92 -5.73
CA GLY A 43 10.88 -11.08 -6.21
C GLY A 43 11.77 -9.83 -6.09
N GLY A 44 13.06 -10.02 -5.79
CA GLY A 44 14.09 -8.97 -5.73
C GLY A 44 15.08 -9.16 -4.57
N ASN A 45 16.31 -8.64 -4.69
CA ASN A 45 17.28 -8.59 -3.57
C ASN A 45 17.08 -7.27 -2.80
N VAL A 46 16.32 -7.32 -1.71
CA VAL A 46 15.89 -6.15 -0.94
C VAL A 46 16.02 -6.49 0.56
N THR A 47 16.44 -5.52 1.38
CA THR A 47 16.61 -5.70 2.83
C THR A 47 15.30 -5.99 3.57
N HIS A 48 14.20 -5.41 3.09
CA HIS A 48 12.85 -5.70 3.56
C HIS A 48 11.84 -5.31 2.46
N VAL A 49 10.90 -6.19 2.18
CA VAL A 49 9.73 -5.93 1.33
C VAL A 49 8.50 -6.23 2.16
N GLY A 50 7.60 -5.26 2.28
CA GLY A 50 6.37 -5.38 3.04
C GLY A 50 5.20 -4.73 2.31
N GLN A 51 3.98 -5.08 2.71
CA GLN A 51 2.73 -4.52 2.19
C GLN A 51 1.90 -4.00 3.37
N PRO A 52 1.48 -2.73 3.38
CA PRO A 52 0.62 -2.21 4.45
C PRO A 52 -0.82 -2.69 4.26
N PHE A 53 -1.44 -3.16 5.35
CA PHE A 53 -2.86 -3.51 5.38
C PHE A 53 -3.67 -2.40 6.06
N SER A 54 -4.87 -2.14 5.54
CA SER A 54 -5.79 -1.15 6.11
C SER A 54 -6.83 -1.81 7.01
N ARG A 55 -7.25 -1.13 8.07
CA ARG A 55 -8.35 -1.62 8.92
C ARG A 55 -9.65 -1.68 8.14
N GLU A 56 -10.42 -2.72 8.39
CA GLU A 56 -11.71 -2.98 7.73
C GLU A 56 -12.67 -1.78 7.77
N ALA A 57 -12.81 -1.14 8.93
CA ALA A 57 -13.67 0.02 9.08
C ALA A 57 -13.23 1.23 8.22
N LEU A 58 -11.92 1.41 7.99
CA LEU A 58 -11.41 2.48 7.13
C LEU A 58 -11.67 2.17 5.65
N ARG A 59 -11.42 0.93 5.23
CA ARG A 59 -11.70 0.46 3.86
C ARG A 59 -13.18 0.62 3.51
N ALA A 60 -14.07 0.12 4.37
CA ALA A 60 -15.52 0.23 4.18
C ALA A 60 -15.99 1.69 4.04
N ALA A 61 -15.42 2.61 4.82
CA ALA A 61 -15.74 4.03 4.72
C ALA A 61 -15.28 4.65 3.39
N VAL A 62 -14.10 4.25 2.89
CA VAL A 62 -13.55 4.74 1.61
C VAL A 62 -14.33 4.20 0.42
N GLU A 63 -14.76 2.95 0.46
CA GLU A 63 -15.54 2.31 -0.64
C GLU A 63 -16.89 2.98 -0.89
N LEU A 64 -17.45 3.71 0.10
CA LEU A 64 -18.66 4.50 -0.09
C LEU A 64 -18.42 5.84 -0.80
N ALA A 65 -17.17 6.30 -0.87
CA ALA A 65 -16.81 7.59 -1.45
C ALA A 65 -16.41 7.46 -2.93
N ALA A 66 -16.73 8.47 -3.74
CA ALA A 66 -16.22 8.54 -5.11
C ALA A 66 -14.70 8.79 -5.13
N PRO A 67 -13.93 8.17 -6.04
CA PRO A 67 -14.34 7.28 -7.13
C PRO A 67 -14.35 5.78 -6.76
N TYR A 68 -14.19 5.40 -5.50
CA TYR A 68 -14.10 3.99 -5.09
C TYR A 68 -15.46 3.27 -5.13
N ASN A 69 -16.55 4.02 -4.96
CA ASN A 69 -17.92 3.51 -5.02
C ASN A 69 -18.40 3.01 -6.40
N ILE A 70 -17.58 3.15 -7.45
CA ILE A 70 -17.84 2.59 -8.79
C ILE A 70 -16.96 1.37 -9.10
N ASN A 71 -16.10 0.95 -8.17
CA ASN A 71 -15.31 -0.26 -8.34
C ASN A 71 -16.21 -1.51 -8.19
N MET A 72 -16.32 -2.31 -9.26
CA MET A 72 -17.17 -3.52 -9.29
C MET A 72 -16.39 -4.81 -8.98
N GLN A 73 -15.09 -4.72 -8.70
CA GLN A 73 -14.33 -5.90 -8.32
C GLN A 73 -14.79 -6.41 -6.96
N GLU A 74 -14.86 -7.73 -6.80
CA GLU A 74 -15.18 -8.34 -5.52
C GLU A 74 -14.07 -8.04 -4.50
N VAL A 75 -14.49 -7.59 -3.33
CA VAL A 75 -13.61 -7.40 -2.18
C VAL A 75 -13.18 -8.80 -1.69
N PRO A 76 -11.89 -9.14 -1.71
CA PRO A 76 -11.41 -10.34 -1.07
C PRO A 76 -11.60 -10.19 0.44
N ALA A 77 -12.18 -11.19 1.11
CA ALA A 77 -12.09 -11.26 2.56
C ALA A 77 -10.62 -11.42 2.98
N ASP A 78 -10.22 -10.86 4.12
CA ASP A 78 -8.84 -10.96 4.63
C ASP A 78 -8.38 -12.43 4.74
N GLU A 79 -9.29 -13.34 5.10
CA GLU A 79 -9.07 -14.79 5.16
C GLU A 79 -8.81 -15.45 3.80
N ASN A 80 -9.21 -14.78 2.72
CA ASN A 80 -9.02 -15.22 1.34
C ASN A 80 -7.83 -14.51 0.66
N ASP A 81 -7.18 -13.56 1.34
CA ASP A 81 -5.87 -13.06 0.95
C ASP A 81 -4.80 -13.98 1.53
N MET A 82 -4.12 -14.73 0.66
CA MET A 82 -3.10 -15.72 1.03
C MET A 82 -1.98 -15.18 1.94
N TRP A 83 -1.76 -13.86 1.99
CA TRP A 83 -0.69 -13.24 2.80
C TRP A 83 -1.17 -12.34 3.93
N ALA A 84 -2.46 -12.03 4.03
CA ALA A 84 -2.98 -11.26 5.17
C ALA A 84 -2.87 -12.04 6.52
N PRO A 85 -3.17 -13.36 6.60
CA PRO A 85 -3.07 -14.11 7.86
C PRO A 85 -1.64 -14.31 8.38
N SER A 86 -0.62 -14.31 7.52
CA SER A 86 0.76 -14.65 7.90
C SER A 86 1.66 -13.45 8.23
N LEU A 87 1.25 -12.23 7.86
CA LEU A 87 2.00 -11.00 8.10
C LEU A 87 1.53 -10.22 9.35
N ALA A 88 0.36 -10.56 9.90
CA ALA A 88 -0.12 -10.02 11.17
C ALA A 88 0.49 -10.73 12.41
N ASP A 89 1.31 -11.77 12.19
CA ASP A 89 2.07 -12.41 13.26
C ASP A 89 3.29 -11.54 13.65
N GLY A 90 3.68 -11.57 14.92
CA GLY A 90 4.66 -10.65 15.52
C GLY A 90 6.08 -10.72 14.95
N GLY A 91 6.34 -11.60 13.98
CA GLY A 91 7.60 -11.67 13.24
C GLY A 91 7.70 -10.65 12.09
N TYR A 92 6.58 -10.06 11.65
CA TYR A 92 6.54 -9.18 10.46
C TYR A 92 5.94 -7.80 10.74
N ASP A 93 5.19 -7.63 11.83
CA ASP A 93 4.65 -6.33 12.24
C ASP A 93 5.71 -5.53 13.04
N PRO A 94 6.23 -4.41 12.54
CA PRO A 94 7.19 -3.57 13.26
C PRO A 94 6.57 -2.75 14.41
N PHE A 95 5.25 -2.85 14.63
CA PHE A 95 4.50 -2.12 15.66
C PHE A 95 3.82 -3.02 16.70
N LEU A 96 4.02 -4.34 16.65
CA LEU A 96 3.67 -5.29 17.72
C LEU A 96 4.83 -5.50 18.70
#